data_AF-A0A9W9CME7-F1
#
_entry.id   AF-A0A9W9CME7-F1
#
_cell.length_a   1.000
_cell.length_b   1.000
_cell.length_c   1.000
_cell.angle_alpha   90.00
_cell.angle_beta   90.00
_cell.angle_gamma   90.00
#
_symmetry.space_group_name_H-M   'P 1'
#
loop_
_entity.id
_entity.type
_entity.pdbx_description
1 polymer ?
#
loop_
_entity_poly.entity_id
_entity_poly.type
_entity_poly.pdbx_seq_one_letter_code
_entity_poly.pdbx_strand_id
1 'polypeptide(L)'
;MAYDSKNEKKVDLGRTTSIDRIEDISNAREYADQIAELSGIEATAASKAAWLISITVSLGGLLFGYDTGYISSVLVTIGKSLGHELTSSEQELVTSLTSGGALIGAVIAGLLADKYGRKLPIYLACLVFVIGTVLQTAAYHLPQFAVGRFVVGLGVGSAAMVVPLYISELAPAKYRGRMIAFNNMSVTFGQFVASAIGAGFAQVGGSSSQAWRATVGIGAAPAIILAGLLTLCPESPRQLVAHGKADEASVVLTRIYPTSTEEQRRAKIMSIEMSIQEVTQTMVDDSLWQTLARIFTTPSTFRAVFTACTIMAISQLSGFNTLMYYSATLFKIVGFTNATAVAITVSATNFVFSVVNLVIVDKFGRRRIQRYFESIVSFVQICILTDKYSPDLDTLSTCPLHHSSPHTQMLNAASVSPLSRLLFRHIDRC
;
A
#
# COMPACT_ATOMS: atom_id res chain seq x y z
N MET A 1 -50.85 7.98 -66.32
CA MET A 1 -51.07 6.59 -66.76
C MET A 1 -49.75 5.85 -66.64
N ALA A 2 -49.82 4.64 -66.10
CA ALA A 2 -48.78 3.76 -65.55
C ALA A 2 -47.37 3.78 -66.18
N TYR A 3 -46.36 3.69 -65.32
CA TYR A 3 -45.05 3.11 -65.66
C TYR A 3 -44.68 2.03 -64.63
N ASP A 4 -44.40 0.86 -65.18
CA ASP A 4 -44.22 -0.44 -64.53
C ASP A 4 -42.76 -0.68 -64.12
N SER A 5 -42.64 -1.53 -63.10
CA SER A 5 -41.49 -2.06 -62.40
C SER A 5 -40.48 -2.83 -63.28
N LYS A 6 -39.18 -2.65 -63.02
CA LYS A 6 -38.09 -3.65 -63.14
C LYS A 6 -36.73 -3.05 -62.77
N ASN A 7 -36.17 -3.44 -61.63
CA ASN A 7 -34.71 -3.51 -61.45
C ASN A 7 -34.36 -4.34 -60.19
N GLU A 8 -34.36 -5.67 -60.35
CA GLU A 8 -33.60 -6.55 -59.48
C GLU A 8 -32.13 -6.52 -59.93
N LYS A 9 -31.28 -5.81 -59.17
CA LYS A 9 -29.83 -6.08 -59.16
C LYS A 9 -29.54 -7.03 -58.01
N LYS A 10 -29.29 -8.30 -58.33
CA LYS A 10 -28.63 -9.25 -57.42
C LYS A 10 -27.24 -8.71 -57.08
N VAL A 11 -27.07 -8.23 -55.86
CA VAL A 11 -25.76 -7.98 -55.25
C VAL A 11 -25.31 -9.30 -54.63
N ASP A 12 -24.16 -9.79 -55.07
CA ASP A 12 -23.44 -10.95 -54.52
C ASP A 12 -23.16 -10.74 -53.02
N LEU A 13 -24.05 -11.28 -52.18
CA LEU A 13 -23.99 -11.19 -50.70
C LEU A 13 -23.49 -12.50 -50.06
N GLY A 14 -22.74 -13.33 -50.81
CA GLY A 14 -22.32 -14.66 -50.37
C GLY A 14 -20.83 -14.80 -50.01
N ARG A 15 -19.98 -13.84 -50.37
CA ARG A 15 -18.51 -13.99 -50.31
C ARG A 15 -17.80 -13.11 -49.27
N THR A 16 -18.42 -12.00 -48.86
CA THR A 16 -17.86 -11.06 -47.87
C THR A 16 -18.05 -11.55 -46.43
N THR A 17 -19.18 -12.19 -46.12
CA THR A 17 -19.46 -12.72 -44.77
C THR A 17 -18.64 -13.95 -44.38
N SER A 18 -18.07 -14.66 -45.34
CA SER A 18 -17.22 -15.82 -45.09
C SER A 18 -15.77 -15.41 -44.80
N ILE A 19 -15.26 -14.37 -45.46
CA ILE A 19 -13.91 -13.85 -45.19
C ILE A 19 -13.86 -13.16 -43.82
N ASP A 20 -14.83 -12.31 -43.49
CA ASP A 20 -14.92 -11.66 -42.18
C ASP A 20 -15.05 -12.70 -41.05
N ARG A 21 -15.83 -13.77 -41.26
CA ARG A 21 -15.93 -14.88 -40.30
C ARG A 21 -14.65 -15.70 -40.20
N ILE A 22 -13.91 -15.88 -41.29
CA ILE A 22 -12.62 -16.59 -41.28
C ILE A 22 -11.57 -15.75 -40.57
N GLU A 23 -11.55 -14.42 -40.76
CA GLU A 23 -10.70 -13.50 -40.01
C GLU A 23 -11.05 -13.53 -38.52
N ASP A 24 -12.33 -13.42 -38.15
CA ASP A 24 -12.78 -13.51 -36.75
C ASP A 24 -12.43 -14.86 -36.10
N ILE A 25 -12.59 -15.98 -36.81
CA ILE A 25 -12.23 -17.31 -36.32
C ILE A 25 -10.71 -17.48 -36.23
N SER A 26 -9.95 -16.94 -37.19
CA SER A 26 -8.48 -16.99 -37.17
C SER A 26 -7.92 -16.18 -36.01
N ASN A 27 -8.43 -14.97 -35.80
CA ASN A 27 -8.10 -14.10 -34.68
C ASN A 27 -8.47 -14.80 -33.37
N ALA A 28 -9.68 -15.34 -33.23
CA ALA A 28 -10.10 -16.04 -32.01
C ALA A 28 -9.25 -17.27 -31.69
N ARG A 29 -8.77 -17.99 -32.73
CA ARG A 29 -7.89 -19.15 -32.57
C ARG A 29 -6.47 -18.74 -32.18
N GLU A 30 -5.96 -17.67 -32.79
CA GLU A 30 -4.68 -17.07 -32.44
C GLU A 30 -4.69 -16.50 -31.01
N TYR A 31 -5.78 -15.84 -30.60
CA TYR A 31 -6.00 -15.42 -29.22
C TYR A 31 -6.09 -16.62 -28.26
N ALA A 32 -6.78 -17.70 -28.65
CA ALA A 32 -6.89 -18.90 -27.81
C ALA A 32 -5.55 -19.62 -27.63
N ASP A 33 -4.76 -19.73 -28.70
CA ASP A 33 -3.41 -20.32 -28.67
C ASP A 33 -2.45 -19.42 -27.86
N GLN A 34 -2.53 -18.10 -28.02
CA GLN A 34 -1.78 -17.15 -27.19
C GLN A 34 -2.17 -17.25 -25.71
N ILE A 35 -3.46 -17.39 -25.37
CA ILE A 35 -3.92 -17.58 -23.99
C ILE A 35 -3.43 -18.93 -23.43
N ALA A 36 -3.44 -19.98 -24.25
CA ALA A 36 -2.94 -21.30 -23.87
C ALA A 36 -1.42 -21.24 -23.59
N GLU A 37 -0.63 -20.58 -24.43
CA GLU A 37 0.80 -20.38 -24.19
C GLU A 37 1.10 -19.47 -23.00
N LEU A 38 0.34 -18.39 -22.82
CA LEU A 38 0.43 -17.50 -21.68
C LEU A 38 0.18 -18.26 -20.37
N SER A 39 -0.80 -19.17 -20.38
CA SER A 39 -1.10 -20.05 -19.25
C SER A 39 0.04 -21.04 -18.95
N GLY A 40 0.76 -21.49 -19.98
CA GLY A 40 1.95 -22.35 -19.84
C GLY A 40 3.15 -21.64 -19.17
N ILE A 41 3.35 -20.35 -19.44
CA ILE A 41 4.40 -19.52 -18.80
C ILE A 41 4.05 -19.20 -17.35
N GLU A 42 2.76 -19.04 -17.05
CA GLU A 42 2.31 -18.77 -15.69
C GLU A 42 2.27 -20.02 -14.81
N ALA A 43 2.24 -21.20 -15.44
CA ALA A 43 2.38 -22.49 -14.77
C ALA A 43 3.82 -22.83 -14.39
N THR A 44 4.83 -22.18 -15.00
CA THR A 44 6.23 -22.49 -14.75
C THR A 44 6.72 -21.98 -13.39
N ALA A 45 7.62 -22.74 -12.76
CA ALA A 45 8.10 -22.47 -11.41
C ALA A 45 8.79 -21.11 -11.32
N ALA A 46 8.48 -20.33 -10.28
CA ALA A 46 9.15 -19.05 -10.05
C ALA A 46 10.67 -19.27 -9.91
N SER A 47 11.45 -18.58 -10.74
CA SER A 47 12.90 -18.59 -10.68
C SER A 47 13.40 -18.14 -9.31
N LYS A 48 14.52 -18.72 -8.85
CA LYS A 48 15.27 -18.21 -7.69
C LYS A 48 15.58 -16.72 -7.84
N ALA A 49 15.80 -16.24 -9.07
CA ALA A 49 16.04 -14.84 -9.36
C ALA A 49 14.83 -13.94 -9.04
N ALA A 50 13.60 -14.36 -9.35
CA ALA A 50 12.39 -13.58 -9.06
C ALA A 50 12.18 -13.41 -7.55
N TRP A 51 12.44 -14.47 -6.78
CA TRP A 51 12.41 -14.42 -5.32
C TRP A 51 13.52 -13.53 -4.74
N LEU A 52 14.76 -13.64 -5.26
CA LEU A 52 15.87 -12.78 -4.82
C LEU A 52 15.60 -11.30 -5.10
N ILE A 53 15.05 -10.97 -6.27
CA ILE A 53 14.67 -9.59 -6.61
C ILE A 53 13.54 -9.13 -5.67
N SER A 54 12.52 -9.95 -5.44
CA SER A 54 11.45 -9.59 -4.50
C SER A 54 11.95 -9.37 -3.08
N ILE A 55 12.87 -10.20 -2.59
CA ILE A 55 13.47 -10.04 -1.25
C ILE A 55 14.26 -8.73 -1.19
N THR A 56 15.06 -8.45 -2.22
CA THR A 56 15.84 -7.21 -2.33
C THR A 56 14.93 -5.99 -2.29
N VAL A 57 13.89 -5.98 -3.13
CA VAL A 57 12.94 -4.86 -3.23
C VAL A 57 12.09 -4.72 -1.97
N SER A 58 11.83 -5.82 -1.26
CA SER A 58 11.11 -5.81 0.02
C SER A 58 11.89 -5.14 1.15
N LEU A 59 13.21 -4.93 0.99
CA LEU A 59 13.95 -4.02 1.88
C LEU A 59 13.34 -2.61 1.84
N GLY A 60 12.78 -2.17 0.71
CA GLY A 60 12.04 -0.91 0.63
C GLY A 60 10.84 -0.86 1.56
N GLY A 61 10.12 -1.98 1.70
CA GLY A 61 9.09 -2.15 2.74
C GLY A 61 9.67 -2.09 4.15
N LEU A 62 10.84 -2.70 4.37
CA LEU A 62 11.56 -2.62 5.64
C LEU A 62 11.93 -1.18 6.01
N LEU A 63 12.37 -0.33 5.06
CA LEU A 63 12.64 1.10 5.30
C LEU A 63 11.38 1.81 5.82
N PHE A 64 10.23 1.61 5.17
CA PHE A 64 8.94 2.17 5.60
C PHE A 64 8.58 1.69 7.02
N GLY A 65 8.76 0.39 7.26
CA GLY A 65 8.56 -0.21 8.57
C GLY A 65 9.47 0.37 9.65
N TYR A 66 10.73 0.57 9.31
CA TYR A 66 11.72 1.13 10.22
C TYR A 66 11.32 2.54 10.63
N ASP A 67 10.97 3.40 9.66
CA ASP A 67 10.58 4.78 9.92
C ASP A 67 9.33 4.91 10.80
N THR A 68 8.35 4.04 10.56
CA THR A 68 7.14 4.00 11.39
C THR A 68 7.38 3.45 12.80
N GLY A 69 8.37 2.57 13.00
CA GLY A 69 8.66 1.95 14.29
C GLY A 69 9.61 2.74 15.19
N TYR A 70 10.71 3.28 14.66
CA TYR A 70 11.74 3.91 15.51
C TYR A 70 11.20 5.15 16.21
N ILE A 71 10.25 5.84 15.57
CA ILE A 71 9.79 7.14 16.05
C ILE A 71 9.14 7.05 17.43
N SER A 72 8.46 5.95 17.74
CA SER A 72 7.84 5.75 19.05
C SER A 72 8.88 5.72 20.17
N SER A 73 10.00 5.06 19.92
CA SER A 73 11.12 5.03 20.87
C SER A 73 11.85 6.37 20.95
N VAL A 74 12.00 7.06 19.81
CA VAL A 74 12.66 8.37 19.75
C VAL A 74 11.87 9.43 20.51
N LEU A 75 10.54 9.52 20.35
CA LEU A 75 9.71 10.50 21.07
C LEU A 75 9.87 10.42 22.60
N VAL A 76 10.07 9.22 23.14
CA VAL A 76 10.25 9.01 24.58
C VAL A 76 11.69 9.27 25.05
N THR A 77 12.69 9.11 24.18
CA THR A 77 14.12 9.18 24.52
C THR A 77 14.78 10.51 24.15
N ILE A 78 14.17 11.30 23.26
CA ILE A 78 14.73 12.54 22.74
C ILE A 78 14.88 13.63 23.83
N GLY A 79 13.99 13.65 24.81
CA GLY A 79 14.06 14.51 26.00
C GLY A 79 14.28 15.99 25.65
N LYS A 80 15.29 16.61 26.28
CA LYS A 80 15.70 18.01 26.07
C LYS A 80 16.75 18.20 24.97
N SER A 81 17.04 17.16 24.17
CA SER A 81 18.18 17.16 23.24
C SER A 81 18.04 18.13 22.06
N LEU A 82 16.86 18.70 21.83
CA LEU A 82 16.59 19.69 20.76
C LEU A 82 16.42 21.12 21.29
N GLY A 83 16.86 21.37 22.53
CA GLY A 83 16.81 22.68 23.20
C GLY A 83 15.76 22.75 24.32
N HIS A 84 14.63 22.06 24.16
CA HIS A 84 13.57 21.96 25.17
C HIS A 84 12.87 20.60 25.08
N GLU A 85 12.04 20.27 26.08
CA GLU A 85 11.18 19.09 26.00
C GLU A 85 10.06 19.33 24.99
N LEU A 86 9.87 18.39 24.07
CA LEU A 86 8.87 18.52 23.02
C LEU A 86 7.46 18.54 23.61
N THR A 87 6.74 19.63 23.34
CA THR A 87 5.31 19.72 23.61
C THR A 87 4.53 18.73 22.74
N SER A 88 3.32 18.36 23.14
CA SER A 88 2.48 17.41 22.38
C SER A 88 2.27 17.87 20.93
N SER A 89 2.04 19.18 20.72
CA SER A 89 1.87 19.76 19.39
C SER A 89 3.13 19.63 18.51
N GLU A 90 4.32 19.72 19.10
CA GLU A 90 5.58 19.55 18.36
C GLU A 90 5.83 18.09 17.99
N GLN A 91 5.49 17.15 18.88
CA GLN A 91 5.55 15.70 18.58
C GLN A 91 4.59 15.33 17.45
N GLU A 92 3.38 15.89 17.46
CA GLU A 92 2.38 15.75 16.41
C GLU A 92 2.82 16.37 15.08
N LEU A 93 3.43 17.55 15.11
CA LEU A 93 4.00 18.20 13.92
C LEU A 93 5.08 17.32 13.29
N VAL A 94 6.02 16.84 14.11
CA VAL A 94 7.15 16.01 13.69
C VAL A 94 6.71 14.67 13.08
N THR A 95 5.67 14.04 13.64
CA THR A 95 5.10 12.79 13.08
C THR A 95 4.29 13.05 11.81
N SER A 96 3.46 14.10 11.77
CA SER A 96 2.60 14.42 10.62
C SER A 96 3.38 14.92 9.40
N LEU A 97 4.49 15.64 9.59
CA LEU A 97 5.35 16.11 8.49
C LEU A 97 5.89 14.96 7.63
N THR A 98 6.13 13.80 8.24
CA THR A 98 6.59 12.61 7.51
C THR A 98 5.49 12.10 6.58
N SER A 99 4.24 12.05 7.04
CA SER A 99 3.08 11.69 6.22
C SER A 99 2.84 12.69 5.09
N GLY A 100 3.00 13.99 5.36
CA GLY A 100 2.91 15.04 4.34
C GLY A 100 4.00 14.92 3.27
N GLY A 101 5.24 14.64 3.68
CA GLY A 101 6.33 14.31 2.76
C GLY A 101 6.03 13.04 1.95
N ALA A 102 5.47 12.01 2.58
CA ALA A 102 5.14 10.76 1.89
C ALA A 102 4.09 10.94 0.80
N LEU A 103 3.09 11.79 1.02
CA LEU A 103 2.09 12.13 0.00
C LEU A 103 2.75 12.74 -1.24
N ILE A 104 3.59 13.76 -1.05
CA ILE A 104 4.29 14.44 -2.15
C ILE A 104 5.27 13.47 -2.84
N GLY A 105 6.01 12.70 -2.05
CA GLY A 105 6.96 11.71 -2.53
C GLY A 105 6.31 10.60 -3.37
N ALA A 106 5.11 10.14 -2.99
CA ALA A 106 4.36 9.14 -3.75
C ALA A 106 3.90 9.67 -5.12
N VAL A 107 3.42 10.92 -5.19
CA VAL A 107 3.00 11.56 -6.45
C VAL A 107 4.19 11.73 -7.39
N ILE A 108 5.30 12.30 -6.89
CA ILE A 108 6.52 12.50 -7.69
C ILE A 108 7.06 11.15 -8.18
N ALA A 109 7.09 10.14 -7.33
CA ALA A 109 7.58 8.82 -7.69
C ALA A 109 6.71 8.12 -8.72
N GLY A 110 5.38 8.29 -8.68
CA GLY A 110 4.48 7.77 -9.71
C GLY A 110 4.81 8.34 -11.09
N LEU A 111 4.94 9.67 -11.18
CA LEU A 111 5.28 10.35 -12.44
C LEU A 111 6.67 9.96 -12.95
N LEU A 112 7.66 9.87 -12.06
CA LEU A 112 9.01 9.44 -12.42
C LEU A 112 9.05 7.97 -12.81
N ALA A 113 8.26 7.12 -12.15
CA ALA A 113 8.20 5.70 -12.46
C ALA A 113 7.70 5.46 -13.88
N ASP A 114 6.68 6.20 -14.30
CA ASP A 114 6.09 6.06 -15.64
C ASP A 114 6.98 6.63 -16.74
N LYS A 115 7.80 7.65 -16.45
CA LYS A 115 8.70 8.27 -17.43
C LYS A 115 10.07 7.61 -17.56
N TYR A 116 10.66 7.16 -16.45
CA TYR A 116 12.06 6.70 -16.41
C TYR A 116 12.20 5.23 -15.99
N GLY A 117 11.09 4.52 -15.81
CA GLY A 117 11.09 3.16 -15.26
C GLY A 117 11.10 3.13 -13.74
N ARG A 118 11.12 1.93 -13.16
CA ARG A 118 10.86 1.71 -11.73
C ARG A 118 12.14 1.82 -10.89
N LYS A 119 13.32 1.53 -11.44
CA LYS A 119 14.57 1.58 -10.68
C LYS A 119 14.98 3.00 -10.26
N LEU A 120 14.87 3.99 -11.16
CA LEU A 120 15.32 5.36 -10.88
C LEU A 120 14.57 5.98 -9.67
N PRO A 121 13.22 5.91 -9.58
CA PRO A 121 12.51 6.38 -8.40
C PRO A 121 12.95 5.70 -7.10
N ILE A 122 13.27 4.40 -7.12
CA ILE A 122 13.74 3.69 -5.92
C ILE A 122 15.13 4.19 -5.50
N TYR A 123 16.03 4.46 -6.45
CA TYR A 123 17.33 5.08 -6.15
C TYR A 123 17.19 6.47 -5.55
N LEU A 124 16.36 7.32 -6.15
CA LEU A 124 16.09 8.66 -5.65
C LEU A 124 15.46 8.61 -4.27
N ALA A 125 14.53 7.67 -4.04
CA ALA A 125 13.94 7.42 -2.73
C ALA A 125 14.99 7.06 -1.67
N CYS A 126 15.91 6.15 -1.99
CA CYS A 126 17.01 5.78 -1.08
C CYS A 126 17.94 6.96 -0.79
N LEU A 127 18.30 7.75 -1.81
CA LEU A 127 19.17 8.92 -1.66
C LEU A 127 18.52 9.98 -0.75
N VAL A 128 17.26 10.32 -1.03
CA VAL A 128 16.48 11.29 -0.25
C VAL A 128 16.28 10.79 1.18
N PHE A 129 16.01 9.50 1.36
CA PHE A 129 15.92 8.87 2.68
C PHE A 129 17.22 9.05 3.47
N VAL A 130 18.37 8.69 2.89
CA VAL A 130 19.69 8.82 3.54
C VAL A 130 19.98 10.28 3.91
N ILE A 131 19.73 11.23 3.01
CA ILE A 131 19.91 12.67 3.28
C ILE A 131 19.02 13.10 4.46
N GLY A 132 17.75 12.70 4.46
CA GLY A 132 16.82 12.99 5.55
C GLY A 132 17.27 12.37 6.87
N THR A 133 17.76 11.13 6.88
CA THR A 133 18.29 10.47 8.07
C THR A 133 19.53 11.17 8.62
N VAL A 134 20.44 11.60 7.74
CA VAL A 134 21.64 12.37 8.14
C VAL A 134 21.24 13.72 8.75
N LEU A 135 20.29 14.44 8.14
CA LEU A 135 19.78 15.70 8.67
C LEU A 135 19.16 15.54 10.06
N GLN A 136 18.39 14.47 10.29
CA GLN A 136 17.80 14.16 11.59
C GLN A 136 18.85 13.77 12.63
N THR A 137 19.82 12.94 12.25
CA THR A 137 20.89 12.47 13.13
C THR A 137 21.80 13.64 13.57
N ALA A 138 22.02 14.60 12.68
CA ALA A 138 22.79 15.81 12.93
C ALA A 138 21.97 16.96 13.56
N ALA A 139 20.68 16.75 13.87
CA ALA A 139 19.81 17.83 14.33
C ALA A 139 20.13 18.28 15.77
N TYR A 140 20.28 19.58 15.99
CA TYR A 140 20.38 20.18 17.33
C TYR A 140 19.18 21.07 17.68
N HIS A 141 18.33 21.35 16.69
CA HIS A 141 17.14 22.19 16.83
C HIS A 141 15.92 21.49 16.23
N LEU A 142 14.73 21.76 16.79
CA LEU A 142 13.48 21.17 16.32
C LEU A 142 13.19 21.42 14.82
N PRO A 143 13.39 22.63 14.25
CA PRO A 143 13.14 22.85 12.83
C PRO A 143 14.01 21.99 11.92
N GLN A 144 15.28 21.76 12.29
CA GLN A 144 16.19 20.91 11.52
C GLN A 144 15.72 19.45 11.53
N PHE A 145 15.26 18.96 12.69
CA PHE A 145 14.68 17.62 12.81
C PHE A 145 13.37 17.49 12.01
N ALA A 146 12.51 18.49 12.07
CA ALA A 146 11.25 18.57 11.32
C ALA A 146 11.47 18.56 9.80
N VAL A 147 12.45 19.32 9.29
CA VAL A 147 12.84 19.28 7.87
C VAL A 147 13.38 17.90 7.51
N GLY A 148 14.23 17.31 8.34
CA GLY A 148 14.74 15.95 8.12
C GLY A 148 13.61 14.90 8.05
N ARG A 149 12.53 15.07 8.83
CA ARG A 149 11.34 14.22 8.79
C ARG A 149 10.54 14.37 7.50
N PHE A 150 10.35 15.60 7.04
CA PHE A 150 9.71 15.86 5.75
C PHE A 150 10.51 15.21 4.61
N VAL A 151 11.85 15.35 4.62
CA VAL A 151 12.75 14.77 3.61
C VAL A 151 12.72 13.25 3.66
N VAL A 152 12.80 12.61 4.83
CA VAL A 152 12.63 11.15 4.94
C VAL A 152 11.25 10.73 4.42
N GLY A 153 10.21 11.48 4.75
CA GLY A 153 8.85 11.26 4.24
C GLY A 153 8.80 11.18 2.71
N LEU A 154 9.47 12.10 2.00
CA LEU A 154 9.56 12.07 0.53
C LEU A 154 10.12 10.73 0.04
N GLY A 155 11.24 10.26 0.62
CA GLY A 155 11.86 8.99 0.24
C GLY A 155 10.99 7.78 0.57
N VAL A 156 10.43 7.72 1.78
CA VAL A 156 9.56 6.63 2.22
C VAL A 156 8.28 6.52 1.38
N GLY A 157 7.64 7.66 1.08
CA GLY A 157 6.45 7.69 0.23
C GLY A 157 6.73 7.27 -1.20
N SER A 158 7.87 7.70 -1.76
CA SER A 158 8.32 7.25 -3.08
C SER A 158 8.54 5.74 -3.13
N ALA A 159 9.21 5.18 -2.12
CA ALA A 159 9.43 3.73 -2.02
C ALA A 159 8.11 2.97 -1.85
N ALA A 160 7.20 3.44 -0.99
CA ALA A 160 5.91 2.79 -0.72
C ALA A 160 5.02 2.65 -1.96
N MET A 161 5.11 3.60 -2.91
CA MET A 161 4.38 3.53 -4.17
C MET A 161 5.05 2.57 -5.17
N VAL A 162 6.36 2.67 -5.36
CA VAL A 162 7.06 2.00 -6.47
C VAL A 162 7.42 0.56 -6.16
N VAL A 163 7.75 0.23 -4.90
CA VAL A 163 8.12 -1.13 -4.45
C VAL A 163 7.05 -2.18 -4.75
N PRO A 164 5.79 -2.04 -4.29
CA PRO A 164 4.76 -3.06 -4.57
C PRO A 164 4.44 -3.15 -6.07
N LEU A 165 4.49 -2.02 -6.79
CA LEU A 165 4.30 -1.99 -8.24
C LEU A 165 5.39 -2.80 -8.96
N TYR A 166 6.66 -2.54 -8.62
CA TYR A 166 7.81 -3.23 -9.20
C TYR A 166 7.80 -4.74 -8.91
N ILE A 167 7.44 -5.14 -7.69
CA ILE A 167 7.23 -6.55 -7.35
C ILE A 167 6.10 -7.15 -8.20
N SER A 168 4.98 -6.43 -8.38
CA SER A 168 3.84 -6.94 -9.14
C SER A 168 4.14 -7.15 -10.63
N GLU A 169 4.99 -6.30 -11.22
CA GLU A 169 5.39 -6.36 -12.62
C GLU A 169 6.43 -7.47 -12.89
N LEU A 170 7.27 -7.79 -11.90
CA LEU A 170 8.27 -8.86 -11.99
C LEU A 170 7.75 -10.24 -11.55
N ALA A 171 6.74 -10.27 -10.69
CA ALA A 171 6.27 -11.51 -10.09
C ALA A 171 5.41 -12.34 -11.06
N PRO A 172 5.65 -13.66 -11.16
CA PRO A 172 4.76 -14.56 -11.90
C PRO A 172 3.34 -14.51 -11.34
N ALA A 173 2.31 -14.56 -12.21
CA ALA A 173 0.91 -14.40 -11.82
C ALA A 173 0.49 -15.28 -10.63
N LYS A 174 0.93 -16.55 -10.62
CA LYS A 174 0.66 -17.52 -9.55
C LYS A 174 1.25 -17.13 -8.18
N TYR A 175 2.42 -16.48 -8.15
CA TYR A 175 3.14 -16.16 -6.92
C TYR A 175 3.12 -14.67 -6.56
N ARG A 176 2.64 -13.80 -7.46
CA ARG A 176 2.51 -12.35 -7.28
C ARG A 176 1.89 -11.98 -5.96
N GLY A 177 0.80 -12.66 -5.61
CA GLY A 177 0.10 -12.43 -4.36
C GLY A 177 1.00 -12.65 -3.12
N ARG A 178 1.81 -13.71 -3.13
CA ARG A 178 2.70 -14.09 -2.01
C ARG A 178 3.92 -13.17 -1.93
N MET A 179 4.46 -12.74 -3.07
CA MET A 179 5.59 -11.81 -3.13
C MET A 179 5.20 -10.41 -2.62
N ILE A 180 4.00 -9.93 -2.96
CA ILE A 180 3.47 -8.68 -2.39
C ILE A 180 3.19 -8.83 -0.88
N ALA A 181 2.66 -9.98 -0.45
CA ALA A 181 2.45 -10.25 0.98
C ALA A 181 3.77 -10.26 1.77
N PHE A 182 4.85 -10.78 1.17
CA PHE A 182 6.19 -10.76 1.75
C PHE A 182 6.73 -9.34 1.93
N ASN A 183 6.48 -8.44 0.96
CA ASN A 183 6.81 -7.02 1.12
C ASN A 183 6.07 -6.40 2.32
N ASN A 184 4.78 -6.70 2.49
CA ASN A 184 4.01 -6.20 3.63
C ASN A 184 4.51 -6.78 4.97
N MET A 185 4.93 -8.04 5.00
CA MET A 185 5.59 -8.64 6.15
C MET A 185 6.94 -7.98 6.45
N SER A 186 7.66 -7.54 5.42
CA SER A 186 8.93 -6.82 5.59
C SER A 186 8.73 -5.44 6.26
N VAL A 187 7.59 -4.79 6.01
CA VAL A 187 7.18 -3.57 6.72
C VAL A 187 7.01 -3.84 8.21
N THR A 188 6.25 -4.86 8.60
CA THR A 188 6.00 -5.14 10.03
C THR A 188 7.24 -5.68 10.73
N PHE A 189 8.11 -6.40 10.01
CA PHE A 189 9.43 -6.77 10.49
C PHE A 189 10.32 -5.54 10.74
N GLY A 190 10.30 -4.55 9.84
CA GLY A 190 11.00 -3.28 10.03
C GLY A 190 10.57 -2.53 11.29
N GLN A 191 9.26 -2.50 11.58
CA GLN A 191 8.71 -1.90 12.79
C GLN A 191 9.21 -2.60 14.07
N PHE A 192 9.23 -3.93 14.05
CA PHE A 192 9.74 -4.75 15.14
C PHE A 192 11.24 -4.49 15.37
N VAL A 193 12.05 -4.56 14.32
CA VAL A 193 13.50 -4.31 14.39
C VAL A 193 13.80 -2.90 14.89
N ALA A 194 13.09 -1.88 14.39
CA ALA A 194 13.25 -0.50 14.82
C ALA A 194 12.91 -0.30 16.30
N SER A 195 11.82 -0.91 16.77
CA SER A 195 11.44 -0.87 18.19
C SER A 195 12.45 -1.60 19.07
N ALA A 196 12.98 -2.74 18.61
CA ALA A 196 14.01 -3.50 19.32
C ALA A 196 15.33 -2.73 19.43
N ILE A 197 15.77 -2.10 18.35
CA ILE A 197 16.95 -1.24 18.32
C ILE A 197 16.74 -0.03 19.23
N GLY A 198 15.60 0.64 19.13
CA GLY A 198 15.25 1.77 19.98
C GLY A 198 15.27 1.44 21.48
N ALA A 199 14.74 0.28 21.86
CA ALA A 199 14.79 -0.19 23.25
C ALA A 199 16.20 -0.61 23.69
N GLY A 200 16.99 -1.25 22.82
CA GLY A 200 18.37 -1.63 23.10
C GLY A 200 19.24 -0.40 23.40
N PHE A 201 19.15 0.64 22.57
CA PHE A 201 19.85 1.90 22.80
C PHE A 201 19.32 2.65 24.02
N ALA A 202 18.03 2.54 24.34
CA ALA A 202 17.47 3.11 25.56
C ALA A 202 18.02 2.46 26.84
N GLN A 203 18.30 1.15 26.83
CA GLN A 203 18.85 0.43 27.99
C GLN A 203 20.36 0.59 28.14
N VAL A 204 21.12 0.50 27.05
CA VAL A 204 22.59 0.62 27.07
C VAL A 204 23.03 2.09 27.28
N GLY A 205 22.23 3.03 26.78
CA GLY A 205 22.61 4.45 26.74
C GLY A 205 22.33 5.24 28.02
N GLY A 206 21.65 4.69 29.03
CA GLY A 206 21.39 5.34 30.34
C GLY A 206 21.31 6.87 30.30
N SER A 207 20.17 7.45 29.91
CA SER A 207 19.95 8.92 29.83
C SER A 207 20.93 9.72 28.95
N SER A 208 21.82 9.09 28.16
CA SER A 208 22.68 9.80 27.23
C SER A 208 21.85 10.37 26.09
N SER A 209 21.88 11.69 25.93
CA SER A 209 21.16 12.49 24.93
C SER A 209 21.44 12.12 23.46
N GLN A 210 22.26 11.10 23.20
CA GLN A 210 22.65 10.65 21.86
C GLN A 210 22.11 9.28 21.45
N ALA A 211 21.49 8.52 22.35
CA ALA A 211 20.95 7.19 22.03
C ALA A 211 19.91 7.22 20.89
N TRP A 212 19.05 8.24 20.87
CA TRP A 212 18.06 8.44 19.81
C TRP A 212 18.70 8.73 18.45
N ARG A 213 19.87 9.41 18.41
CA ARG A 213 20.60 9.69 17.17
C ARG A 213 21.13 8.40 16.54
N ALA A 214 21.62 7.47 17.36
CA ALA A 214 22.05 6.15 16.87
C ALA A 214 20.89 5.36 16.28
N THR A 215 19.73 5.36 16.95
CA THR A 215 18.51 4.72 16.45
C THR A 215 18.05 5.32 15.12
N VAL A 216 18.09 6.63 14.95
CA VAL A 216 17.76 7.28 13.67
C VAL A 216 18.81 6.93 12.61
N GLY A 217 20.10 7.07 12.93
CA GLY A 217 21.22 6.86 12.01
C GLY A 217 21.29 5.45 11.43
N ILE A 218 20.98 4.42 12.22
CA ILE A 218 20.94 3.02 11.76
C ILE A 218 19.86 2.81 10.68
N GLY A 219 18.84 3.66 10.63
CA GLY A 219 17.83 3.65 9.57
C GLY A 219 18.39 3.86 8.17
N ALA A 220 19.55 4.52 8.03
CA ALA A 220 20.21 4.68 6.74
C ALA A 220 20.79 3.37 6.19
N ALA A 221 21.11 2.39 7.04
CA ALA A 221 21.75 1.15 6.61
C ALA A 221 20.87 0.33 5.64
N PRO A 222 19.58 0.05 5.94
CA PRO A 222 18.68 -0.58 4.97
C PRO A 222 18.59 0.17 3.63
N ALA A 223 18.62 1.50 3.64
CA ALA A 223 18.53 2.31 2.43
C ALA A 223 19.79 2.19 1.55
N ILE A 224 20.97 2.19 2.17
CA ILE A 224 22.25 2.00 1.47
C ILE A 224 22.35 0.59 0.90
N ILE A 225 21.94 -0.42 1.69
CA ILE A 225 21.92 -1.83 1.23
C ILE A 225 20.95 -1.99 0.05
N LEU A 226 19.75 -1.41 0.14
CA LEU A 226 18.79 -1.44 -0.95
C LEU A 226 19.35 -0.77 -2.21
N ALA A 227 19.94 0.42 -2.10
CA ALA A 227 20.56 1.11 -3.23
C ALA A 227 21.69 0.27 -3.86
N GLY A 228 22.54 -0.36 -3.05
CA GLY A 228 23.60 -1.24 -3.54
C GLY A 228 23.06 -2.48 -4.28
N LEU A 229 22.10 -3.18 -3.68
CA LEU A 229 21.52 -4.40 -4.25
C LEU A 229 20.63 -4.11 -5.49
N LEU A 230 20.03 -2.92 -5.57
CA LEU A 230 19.22 -2.51 -6.72
C LEU A 230 20.03 -2.45 -8.03
N THR A 231 21.36 -2.33 -7.96
CA THR A 231 22.24 -2.39 -9.15
C THR A 231 22.14 -3.75 -9.84
N LEU A 232 21.94 -4.81 -9.07
CA LEU A 232 21.83 -6.19 -9.55
C LEU A 232 20.44 -6.53 -10.09
N CYS A 233 19.40 -5.76 -9.73
CA CYS A 233 18.03 -6.01 -10.16
C CYS A 233 17.79 -5.52 -11.60
N PRO A 234 17.12 -6.29 -12.48
CA PRO A 234 16.78 -5.84 -13.83
C PRO A 234 15.62 -4.85 -13.84
N GLU A 235 15.49 -4.01 -14.87
CA GLU A 235 14.30 -3.16 -15.02
C GLU A 235 13.03 -3.99 -15.24
N SER A 236 11.85 -3.41 -14.98
CA SER A 236 10.58 -4.09 -15.21
C SER A 236 10.38 -4.45 -16.70
N PRO A 237 10.05 -5.71 -17.06
CA PRO A 237 9.78 -6.10 -18.44
C PRO A 237 8.72 -5.24 -19.10
N ARG A 238 7.68 -4.84 -18.35
CA ARG A 238 6.61 -3.97 -18.84
C ARG A 238 7.13 -2.61 -19.27
N GLN A 239 8.05 -2.03 -18.50
CA GLN A 239 8.66 -0.74 -18.80
C GLN A 239 9.65 -0.81 -19.96
N LEU A 240 10.40 -1.90 -20.08
CA LEU A 240 11.30 -2.12 -21.21
C LEU A 240 10.52 -2.20 -22.54
N VAL A 241 9.39 -2.92 -22.55
CA VAL A 241 8.49 -2.97 -23.70
C VAL A 241 7.87 -1.60 -24.00
N ALA A 242 7.44 -0.86 -22.97
CA ALA A 242 6.90 0.50 -23.14
C ALA A 242 7.88 1.48 -23.79
N HIS A 243 9.19 1.29 -23.56
CA HIS A 243 10.25 2.10 -24.17
C HIS A 243 10.79 1.54 -25.51
N GLY A 244 10.11 0.55 -26.10
CA GLY A 244 10.53 -0.06 -27.37
C GLY A 244 11.77 -0.96 -27.27
N LYS A 245 12.19 -1.34 -26.07
CA LYS A 245 13.35 -2.21 -25.80
C LYS A 245 12.92 -3.67 -25.61
N ALA A 246 12.24 -4.23 -26.62
CA ALA A 246 11.72 -5.60 -26.57
C ALA A 246 12.83 -6.65 -26.37
N ASP A 247 14.01 -6.44 -26.95
CA ASP A 247 15.16 -7.35 -26.81
C ASP A 247 15.65 -7.43 -25.35
N GLU A 248 15.81 -6.28 -24.67
CA GLU A 248 16.16 -6.25 -23.25
C GLU A 248 15.07 -6.90 -22.38
N ALA A 249 13.80 -6.67 -22.71
CA ALA A 249 12.67 -7.28 -22.01
C ALA A 249 12.71 -8.82 -22.13
N SER A 250 13.10 -9.36 -23.28
CA SER A 250 13.25 -10.80 -23.50
C SER A 250 14.34 -11.39 -22.58
N VAL A 251 15.48 -10.71 -22.42
CA VAL A 251 16.58 -11.15 -21.54
C VAL A 251 16.13 -11.17 -20.07
N VAL A 252 15.38 -10.17 -19.63
CA VAL A 252 14.84 -10.12 -18.27
C VAL A 252 13.81 -11.23 -18.05
N LEU A 253 12.93 -11.48 -19.02
CA LEU A 253 11.94 -12.55 -18.95
C LEU A 253 12.62 -13.94 -18.89
N THR A 254 13.75 -14.16 -19.56
CA THR A 254 14.53 -15.41 -19.42
C THR A 254 15.06 -15.60 -18.00
N ARG A 255 15.43 -14.53 -17.29
CA ARG A 255 15.88 -14.62 -15.89
C ARG A 255 14.73 -14.93 -14.93
N ILE A 256 13.55 -14.37 -15.18
CA ILE A 256 12.34 -14.54 -14.35
C ILE A 256 11.68 -15.91 -14.61
N TYR A 257 11.67 -16.34 -15.87
CA TYR A 257 11.08 -17.59 -16.36
C TYR A 257 12.16 -18.44 -17.08
N PRO A 258 13.05 -19.12 -16.34
CA PRO A 258 14.17 -19.87 -16.91
C PRO A 258 13.75 -21.09 -17.74
N THR A 259 12.50 -21.55 -17.58
CA THR A 259 11.95 -22.73 -18.26
C THR A 259 10.94 -22.37 -19.35
N SER A 260 10.81 -21.09 -19.74
CA SER A 260 9.91 -20.69 -20.82
C SER A 260 10.54 -20.87 -22.21
N THR A 261 9.75 -21.34 -23.17
CA THR A 261 10.13 -21.39 -24.59
C THR A 261 10.23 -19.98 -25.17
N GLU A 262 11.00 -19.79 -26.24
CA GLU A 262 11.10 -18.50 -26.94
C GLU A 262 9.73 -17.98 -27.45
N GLU A 263 8.89 -18.87 -27.96
CA GLU A 263 7.54 -18.57 -28.47
C GLU A 263 6.63 -18.02 -27.37
N GLN A 264 6.58 -18.74 -26.25
CA GLN A 264 5.94 -18.32 -25.02
C GLN A 264 6.40 -16.91 -24.57
N ARG A 265 7.71 -16.66 -24.56
CA ARG A 265 8.25 -15.35 -24.16
C ARG A 265 7.79 -14.23 -25.10
N ARG A 266 7.76 -14.49 -26.41
CA ARG A 266 7.22 -13.56 -27.40
C ARG A 266 5.73 -13.31 -27.21
N ALA A 267 4.93 -14.34 -26.93
CA ALA A 267 3.51 -14.19 -26.61
C ALA A 267 3.29 -13.30 -25.37
N LYS A 268 4.14 -13.43 -24.34
CA LYS A 268 4.11 -12.54 -23.17
C LYS A 268 4.43 -11.10 -23.54
N ILE A 269 5.48 -10.86 -24.34
CA ILE A 269 5.86 -9.52 -24.80
C ILE A 269 4.73 -8.90 -25.62
N MET A 270 4.16 -9.65 -26.57
CA MET A 270 3.04 -9.20 -27.41
C MET A 270 1.80 -8.87 -26.56
N SER A 271 1.48 -9.67 -25.53
CA SER A 271 0.38 -9.36 -24.60
C SER A 271 0.60 -8.05 -23.83
N ILE A 272 1.86 -7.76 -23.49
CA ILE A 272 2.25 -6.52 -22.83
C ILE A 272 2.15 -5.36 -23.82
N GLU A 273 2.63 -5.51 -25.05
CA GLU A 273 2.52 -4.52 -26.12
C GLU A 273 1.05 -4.16 -26.41
N MET A 274 0.17 -5.16 -26.55
CA MET A 274 -1.26 -4.95 -26.72
C MET A 274 -1.86 -4.16 -25.54
N SER A 275 -1.52 -4.52 -24.30
CA SER A 275 -1.99 -3.80 -23.11
C SER A 275 -1.48 -2.35 -23.05
N ILE A 276 -0.28 -2.09 -23.57
CA ILE A 276 0.30 -0.75 -23.63
C ILE A 276 -0.32 0.04 -24.78
N GLN A 277 -0.57 -0.57 -25.93
CA GLN A 277 -1.23 0.06 -27.07
C GLN A 277 -2.67 0.46 -26.73
N GLU A 278 -3.42 -0.38 -26.01
CA GLU A 278 -4.76 -0.04 -25.52
C GLU A 278 -4.73 1.19 -24.60
N VAL A 279 -3.78 1.23 -23.66
CA VAL A 279 -3.59 2.38 -22.76
C VAL A 279 -3.11 3.61 -23.53
N THR A 280 -2.16 3.44 -24.44
CA THR A 280 -1.57 4.53 -25.24
C THR A 280 -2.62 5.14 -26.15
N GLN A 281 -3.38 4.34 -26.92
CA GLN A 281 -4.49 4.80 -27.78
C GLN A 281 -5.56 5.57 -26.99
N THR A 282 -5.76 5.21 -25.72
CA THR A 282 -6.69 5.93 -24.84
C THR A 282 -6.09 7.25 -24.30
N MET A 283 -4.76 7.39 -24.26
CA MET A 283 -4.02 8.45 -23.56
C MET A 283 -3.11 9.34 -24.44
N VAL A 284 -3.08 9.17 -25.77
CA VAL A 284 -2.11 9.84 -26.68
C VAL A 284 -2.09 11.38 -26.56
N ASP A 285 -3.18 12.04 -26.13
CA ASP A 285 -3.27 13.52 -26.12
C ASP A 285 -3.75 14.13 -24.79
N ASP A 286 -3.83 13.36 -23.70
CA ASP A 286 -4.32 13.89 -22.44
C ASP A 286 -3.20 14.54 -21.61
N SER A 287 -3.36 15.83 -21.31
CA SER A 287 -2.64 16.48 -20.21
C SER A 287 -2.89 15.75 -18.88
N LEU A 288 -1.96 15.85 -17.92
CA LEU A 288 -2.12 15.26 -16.58
C LEU A 288 -3.47 15.64 -15.93
N TRP A 289 -3.96 16.85 -16.19
CA TRP A 289 -5.25 17.33 -15.73
C TRP A 289 -6.44 16.62 -16.40
N GLN A 290 -6.37 16.34 -17.70
CA GLN A 290 -7.39 15.56 -18.41
C GLN A 290 -7.39 14.10 -17.96
N THR A 291 -6.21 13.52 -17.71
CA THR A 291 -6.10 12.17 -17.14
C THR A 291 -6.73 12.10 -15.75
N LEU A 292 -6.43 13.07 -14.87
CA LEU A 292 -7.05 13.18 -13.55
C LEU A 292 -8.57 13.41 -13.64
N ALA A 293 -9.04 14.24 -14.56
CA ALA A 293 -10.46 14.49 -14.77
C ALA A 293 -11.21 13.24 -15.29
N ARG A 294 -10.58 12.44 -16.16
CA ARG A 294 -11.14 11.18 -16.66
C ARG A 294 -11.29 10.12 -15.58
N ILE A 295 -10.42 10.09 -14.57
CA ILE A 295 -10.59 9.22 -13.39
C ILE A 295 -11.96 9.44 -12.73
N PHE A 296 -12.44 10.69 -12.69
CA PHE A 296 -13.74 11.04 -12.12
C PHE A 296 -14.90 10.96 -13.12
N THR A 297 -14.61 11.03 -14.43
CA THR A 297 -15.65 11.05 -15.47
C THR A 297 -16.04 9.64 -15.92
N THR A 298 -15.08 8.71 -15.96
CA THR A 298 -15.34 7.32 -16.37
C THR A 298 -15.92 6.52 -15.20
N PRO A 299 -17.16 5.99 -15.29
CA PRO A 299 -17.84 5.35 -14.16
C PRO A 299 -17.13 4.07 -13.68
N SER A 300 -16.45 3.34 -14.56
CA SER A 300 -15.68 2.14 -14.17
C SER A 300 -14.48 2.52 -13.28
N THR A 301 -13.67 3.47 -13.74
CA THR A 301 -12.48 3.96 -13.02
C THR A 301 -12.86 4.68 -11.74
N PHE A 302 -13.92 5.49 -11.77
CA PHE A 302 -14.42 6.18 -10.58
C PHE A 302 -14.81 5.20 -9.48
N ARG A 303 -15.55 4.13 -9.79
CA ARG A 303 -15.88 3.08 -8.79
C ARG A 303 -14.63 2.43 -8.22
N ALA A 304 -13.61 2.15 -9.04
CA ALA A 304 -12.36 1.55 -8.58
C ALA A 304 -11.57 2.50 -7.66
N VAL A 305 -11.45 3.77 -8.02
CA VAL A 305 -10.76 4.78 -7.20
C VAL A 305 -11.53 5.08 -5.92
N PHE A 306 -12.85 5.27 -6.01
CA PHE A 306 -13.68 5.52 -4.85
C PHE A 306 -13.61 4.37 -3.84
N THR A 307 -13.69 3.12 -4.29
CA THR A 307 -13.56 1.94 -3.40
C THR A 307 -12.16 1.84 -2.80
N ALA A 308 -11.09 2.04 -3.59
CA ALA A 308 -9.72 2.04 -3.07
C ALA A 308 -9.48 3.14 -2.04
N CYS A 309 -9.91 4.38 -2.32
CA CYS A 309 -9.79 5.51 -1.38
C CYS A 309 -10.61 5.27 -0.11
N THR A 310 -11.82 4.73 -0.21
CA THR A 310 -12.67 4.43 0.96
C THR A 310 -12.02 3.37 1.85
N ILE A 311 -11.50 2.30 1.26
CA ILE A 311 -10.77 1.24 1.96
C ILE A 311 -9.54 1.82 2.67
N MET A 312 -8.75 2.65 1.99
CA MET A 312 -7.58 3.29 2.60
C MET A 312 -7.97 4.25 3.73
N ALA A 313 -9.05 5.01 3.56
CA ALA A 313 -9.55 5.93 4.59
C ALA A 313 -9.99 5.17 5.85
N ILE A 314 -10.78 4.11 5.71
CA ILE A 314 -11.21 3.26 6.84
C ILE A 314 -9.99 2.63 7.52
N SER A 315 -9.03 2.14 6.74
CA SER A 315 -7.79 1.56 7.28
C SER A 315 -6.99 2.57 8.12
N GLN A 316 -6.89 3.84 7.69
CA GLN A 316 -6.15 4.87 8.43
C GLN A 316 -6.93 5.41 9.64
N LEU A 317 -8.26 5.52 9.53
CA LEU A 317 -9.14 5.98 10.60
C LEU A 317 -9.24 4.99 11.77
N SER A 318 -8.87 3.72 11.56
CA SER A 318 -8.71 2.72 12.62
C SER A 318 -7.73 3.14 13.73
N GLY A 319 -6.89 4.16 13.48
CA GLY A 319 -5.92 4.66 14.46
C GLY A 319 -4.67 3.78 14.59
N PHE A 320 -4.49 2.80 13.70
CA PHE A 320 -3.33 1.90 13.74
C PHE A 320 -1.99 2.65 13.72
N ASN A 321 -1.82 3.65 12.84
CA ASN A 321 -0.57 4.42 12.80
C ASN A 321 -0.35 5.26 14.07
N THR A 322 -1.42 5.80 14.66
CA THR A 322 -1.32 6.51 15.95
C THR A 322 -0.82 5.57 17.04
N LEU A 323 -1.37 4.35 17.10
CA LEU A 323 -0.88 3.33 18.03
C LEU A 323 0.60 3.03 17.78
N MET A 324 1.01 2.86 16.52
CA MET A 324 2.42 2.56 16.20
C MET A 324 3.36 3.72 16.58
N TYR A 325 3.02 4.97 16.23
CA TYR A 325 3.86 6.14 16.51
C TYR A 325 3.92 6.48 18.00
N TYR A 326 2.81 6.34 18.72
CA TYR A 326 2.69 6.78 20.11
C TYR A 326 2.61 5.63 21.11
N SER A 327 2.83 4.36 20.72
CA SER A 327 2.75 3.21 21.62
C SER A 327 3.56 3.43 22.91
N ALA A 328 4.84 3.76 22.80
CA ALA A 328 5.69 4.01 23.97
C ALA A 328 5.16 5.18 24.82
N THR A 329 4.72 6.28 24.19
CA THR A 329 4.18 7.46 24.89
C THR A 329 2.87 7.16 25.62
N LEU A 330 1.93 6.47 24.97
CA LEU A 330 0.64 6.08 25.56
C LEU A 330 0.86 5.19 26.78
N PHE A 331 1.67 4.15 26.67
CA PHE A 331 1.92 3.24 27.79
C PHE A 331 2.79 3.86 28.89
N LYS A 332 3.62 4.87 28.58
CA LYS A 332 4.28 5.70 29.59
C LYS A 332 3.27 6.49 30.43
N ILE A 333 2.23 7.05 29.80
CA ILE A 333 1.15 7.77 30.49
C ILE A 333 0.35 6.81 31.39
N VAL A 334 0.12 5.58 30.95
CA VAL A 334 -0.58 4.53 31.74
C VAL A 334 0.24 4.07 32.97
N GLY A 335 1.53 4.41 33.05
CA GLY A 335 2.37 4.13 34.23
C GLY A 335 3.30 2.92 34.10
N PHE A 336 3.55 2.43 32.87
CA PHE A 336 4.55 1.39 32.67
C PHE A 336 5.98 1.93 32.85
N THR A 337 6.77 1.26 33.68
CA THR A 337 8.16 1.65 34.00
C THR A 337 9.13 1.55 32.81
N ASN A 338 8.85 0.69 31.82
CA ASN A 338 9.68 0.54 30.62
C ASN A 338 8.85 0.71 29.34
N ALA A 339 8.60 1.97 28.97
CA ALA A 339 7.82 2.36 27.78
C ALA A 339 8.35 1.76 26.47
N THR A 340 9.68 1.62 26.33
CA THR A 340 10.32 1.05 25.14
C THR A 340 10.12 -0.46 25.01
N ALA A 341 10.03 -1.19 26.12
CA ALA A 341 9.72 -2.62 26.09
C ALA A 341 8.30 -2.88 25.57
N VAL A 342 7.35 -2.00 25.90
CA VAL A 342 5.96 -2.13 25.42
C VAL A 342 5.86 -1.89 23.92
N ALA A 343 6.61 -0.93 23.37
CA ALA A 343 6.68 -0.71 21.92
C ALA A 343 7.20 -1.93 21.15
N ILE A 344 8.15 -2.67 21.72
CA ILE A 344 8.59 -3.95 21.15
C ILE A 344 7.46 -4.97 21.16
N THR A 345 6.75 -5.13 22.28
CA THR A 345 5.65 -6.10 22.38
C THR A 345 4.53 -5.80 21.37
N VAL A 346 4.16 -4.53 21.19
CA VAL A 346 3.16 -4.10 20.20
C VAL A 346 3.64 -4.44 18.79
N SER A 347 4.88 -4.07 18.44
CA SER A 347 5.44 -4.33 17.11
C SER A 347 5.68 -5.81 16.83
N ALA A 348 6.08 -6.59 17.84
CA ALA A 348 6.25 -8.04 17.76
C ALA A 348 4.91 -8.74 17.53
N THR A 349 3.87 -8.32 18.26
CA THR A 349 2.51 -8.81 18.07
C THR A 349 2.04 -8.53 16.64
N ASN A 350 2.26 -7.31 16.14
CA ASN A 350 1.94 -6.96 14.75
C ASN A 350 2.68 -7.84 13.73
N PHE A 351 3.98 -8.10 13.94
CA PHE A 351 4.75 -8.99 13.08
C PHE A 351 4.22 -10.42 13.10
N VAL A 352 3.95 -11.00 14.27
CA VAL A 352 3.40 -12.36 14.40
C VAL A 352 2.04 -12.48 13.72
N PHE A 353 1.13 -11.53 13.95
CA PHE A 353 -0.17 -11.54 13.27
C PHE A 353 -0.06 -11.29 11.76
N SER A 354 0.95 -10.55 11.29
CA SER A 354 1.23 -10.41 9.87
C SER A 354 1.65 -11.73 9.23
N VAL A 355 2.48 -12.53 9.90
CA VAL A 355 2.86 -13.88 9.45
C VAL A 355 1.64 -14.80 9.41
N VAL A 356 0.81 -14.76 10.45
CA VAL A 356 -0.45 -15.51 10.50
C VAL A 356 -1.37 -15.10 9.35
N ASN A 357 -1.53 -13.79 9.10
CA ASN A 357 -2.34 -13.27 8.00
C ASN A 357 -1.85 -13.79 6.65
N LEU A 358 -0.53 -13.84 6.41
CA LEU A 358 0.04 -14.36 5.17
C LEU A 358 -0.36 -15.82 4.92
N VAL A 359 -0.41 -16.67 5.96
CA VAL A 359 -0.83 -18.08 5.84
C VAL A 359 -2.34 -18.22 5.66
N ILE A 360 -3.14 -17.37 6.30
CA ILE A 360 -4.60 -17.42 6.27
C ILE A 360 -5.17 -16.84 4.96
N VAL A 361 -4.52 -15.82 4.38
CA VAL A 361 -5.02 -15.10 3.20
C VAL A 361 -5.27 -15.99 2.00
N ASP A 362 -4.39 -16.97 1.78
CA ASP A 362 -4.47 -17.88 0.64
C ASP A 362 -5.58 -18.94 0.85
N LYS A 363 -5.95 -19.25 2.10
CA LYS A 363 -7.00 -20.24 2.42
C LYS A 363 -8.41 -19.66 2.43
N PHE A 364 -8.60 -18.48 3.06
CA PHE A 364 -9.92 -17.89 3.28
C PHE A 364 -10.33 -16.90 2.17
N GLY A 365 -9.38 -16.51 1.33
CA GLY A 365 -9.59 -15.56 0.24
C GLY A 365 -9.56 -14.10 0.72
N ARG A 366 -8.83 -13.27 -0.04
CA ARG A 366 -8.54 -11.85 0.28
C ARG A 366 -9.78 -11.00 0.55
N ARG A 367 -10.81 -11.12 -0.29
CA ARG A 367 -12.05 -10.32 -0.18
C ARG A 367 -12.89 -10.64 1.04
N ARG A 368 -12.82 -11.86 1.58
CA ARG A 368 -13.58 -12.24 2.77
C ARG A 368 -12.91 -11.66 4.01
N ILE A 369 -11.61 -11.89 4.16
CA ILE A 369 -10.82 -11.38 5.30
C ILE A 369 -10.94 -9.86 5.40
N GLN A 370 -10.76 -9.16 4.29
CA GLN A 370 -10.83 -7.70 4.28
C GLN A 370 -12.20 -7.17 4.71
N ARG A 371 -13.29 -7.74 4.19
CA ARG A 371 -14.66 -7.34 4.58
C ARG A 371 -14.94 -7.59 6.06
N TYR A 372 -14.54 -8.74 6.60
CA TYR A 372 -14.74 -9.05 8.03
C TYR A 372 -13.95 -8.09 8.92
N PHE A 373 -12.68 -7.83 8.59
CA PHE A 373 -11.84 -6.92 9.37
C PHE A 373 -12.38 -5.49 9.36
N GLU A 374 -12.72 -4.95 8.18
CA GLU A 374 -13.26 -3.60 8.06
C GLU A 374 -14.62 -3.44 8.75
N SER A 375 -15.46 -4.48 8.74
CA SER A 375 -16.74 -4.46 9.46
C SER A 375 -16.54 -4.38 10.97
N ILE A 376 -15.59 -5.14 11.51
CA ILE A 376 -15.26 -5.13 12.95
C ILE A 376 -14.70 -3.77 13.35
N VAL A 377 -13.72 -3.23 12.59
CA VAL A 377 -13.11 -1.93 12.88
C VAL A 377 -14.16 -0.81 12.83
N SER A 378 -15.00 -0.80 11.79
CA SER A 378 -16.05 0.20 11.66
C SER A 378 -17.06 0.13 12.80
N PHE A 379 -17.42 -1.09 13.23
CA PHE A 379 -18.31 -1.30 14.37
C PHE A 379 -17.72 -0.75 15.67
N VAL A 380 -16.46 -1.08 15.97
CA VAL A 380 -15.76 -0.57 17.17
C VAL A 380 -15.67 0.95 17.14
N GLN A 381 -15.35 1.54 15.99
CA GLN A 381 -15.28 3.00 15.84
C GLN A 381 -16.63 3.67 16.12
N ILE A 382 -17.72 3.10 15.61
CA ILE A 382 -19.08 3.60 15.84
C ILE A 382 -19.44 3.48 17.33
N CYS A 383 -19.10 2.38 18.00
CA CYS A 383 -19.31 2.23 19.43
C CYS A 383 -18.58 3.30 20.25
N ILE A 384 -17.30 3.55 19.96
CA ILE A 384 -16.51 4.60 20.65
C ILE A 384 -17.08 5.99 20.39
N LEU A 385 -17.47 6.28 19.16
CA LEU A 385 -18.11 7.56 18.83
C LEU A 385 -19.45 7.72 19.54
N THR A 386 -20.24 6.65 19.65
CA THR A 386 -21.52 6.67 20.35
C THR A 386 -21.33 6.87 21.85
N ASP A 387 -20.30 6.29 22.46
CA ASP A 387 -19.95 6.49 23.87
C ASP A 387 -19.52 7.94 24.14
N LYS A 388 -18.65 8.49 23.28
CA LYS A 388 -18.13 9.86 23.42
C LYS A 388 -19.16 10.96 23.10
N TYR A 389 -20.13 10.67 22.22
CA TYR A 389 -21.22 11.57 21.86
C TYR A 389 -22.54 11.23 22.56
N SER A 390 -22.58 10.21 23.42
CA SER A 390 -23.69 10.07 24.35
C SER A 390 -23.60 11.30 25.27
N PRO A 391 -24.57 12.24 25.21
CA PRO A 391 -24.56 13.34 26.15
C PRO A 391 -24.58 12.73 27.56
N ASP A 392 -23.77 13.28 28.48
CA ASP A 392 -23.77 12.94 29.90
C ASP A 392 -25.20 12.84 30.44
N LEU A 393 -25.81 11.64 30.37
CA LEU A 393 -27.12 11.36 30.92
C LEU A 393 -27.12 11.49 32.46
N ASP A 394 -25.94 11.63 33.06
CA ASP A 394 -25.78 11.94 34.48
C ASP A 394 -26.24 13.37 34.84
N THR A 395 -26.31 14.30 33.88
CA THR A 395 -26.84 15.66 34.15
C THR A 395 -28.36 15.77 34.10
N LEU A 396 -29.08 14.74 33.62
CA LEU A 396 -30.55 14.69 33.65
C LEU A 396 -31.11 13.96 34.89
N SER A 397 -30.24 13.42 35.75
CA SER A 397 -30.64 12.65 36.95
C SER A 397 -30.98 13.52 38.17
N THR A 398 -30.83 14.85 38.11
CA THR A 398 -31.16 15.78 39.21
C THR A 398 -32.54 16.43 39.08
N CYS A 399 -33.54 15.72 38.55
CA CYS A 399 -34.95 16.12 38.65
C CYS A 399 -35.66 15.26 39.71
N PRO A 400 -36.05 15.81 40.87
CA PRO A 400 -36.65 15.04 41.94
C PRO A 400 -38.17 14.97 41.74
N LEU A 401 -38.71 13.98 41.03
CA LEU A 401 -40.17 13.78 41.02
C LEU A 401 -40.56 12.29 40.88
N HIS A 402 -40.95 11.74 42.03
CA HIS A 402 -42.09 10.85 42.31
C HIS A 402 -42.33 9.54 41.51
N HIS A 403 -42.34 8.43 42.28
CA HIS A 403 -43.17 7.22 42.15
C HIS A 403 -43.27 6.52 40.78
N SER A 404 -42.69 5.31 40.66
CA SER A 404 -43.44 4.02 40.62
C SER A 404 -42.68 2.83 39.95
N SER A 405 -42.57 1.73 40.72
CA SER A 405 -42.47 0.30 40.34
C SER A 405 -41.21 -0.29 39.62
N PRO A 406 -40.79 -1.55 39.96
CA PRO A 406 -39.51 -2.15 39.56
C PRO A 406 -39.57 -3.05 38.30
N HIS A 407 -40.39 -2.71 37.30
CA HIS A 407 -40.47 -3.50 36.04
C HIS A 407 -39.91 -2.79 34.79
N THR A 408 -39.39 -1.57 34.93
CA THR A 408 -38.91 -0.75 33.81
C THR A 408 -37.38 -0.64 33.74
N GLN A 409 -36.64 -1.58 34.34
CA GLN A 409 -35.17 -1.60 34.29
C GLN A 409 -34.57 -2.61 33.28
N MET A 410 -35.36 -3.55 32.74
CA MET A 410 -34.84 -4.53 31.77
C MET A 410 -34.97 -4.12 30.29
N LEU A 411 -35.70 -3.05 29.96
CA LEU A 411 -35.92 -2.62 28.58
C LEU A 411 -34.99 -1.50 28.08
N ASN A 412 -34.21 -0.87 28.97
CA ASN A 412 -33.27 0.19 28.58
C ASN A 412 -31.88 -0.31 28.14
N ALA A 413 -31.62 -1.62 28.19
CA ALA A 413 -30.40 -2.23 27.65
C ALA A 413 -30.47 -2.55 26.14
N ALA A 414 -31.56 -2.17 25.46
CA ALA A 414 -31.81 -2.47 24.05
C ALA A 414 -31.99 -1.22 23.18
N SER A 415 -31.20 -0.17 23.40
CA SER A 415 -31.13 0.99 22.48
C SER A 415 -30.13 0.75 21.35
N VAL A 416 -30.28 -0.38 20.65
CA VAL A 416 -29.67 -0.58 19.33
C VAL A 416 -30.37 0.37 18.35
N SER A 417 -29.65 1.41 17.93
CA SER A 417 -30.18 2.52 17.12
C SER A 417 -30.95 2.03 15.88
N PRO A 418 -32.05 2.69 15.45
CA PRO A 418 -32.82 2.28 14.27
C PRO A 418 -31.98 2.16 12.98
N LEU A 419 -30.89 2.93 12.91
CA LEU A 419 -29.91 2.95 11.81
C LEU A 419 -29.14 1.63 11.68
N SER A 420 -28.81 0.99 12.79
CA SER A 420 -28.09 -0.29 12.79
C SER A 420 -28.95 -1.46 12.26
N ARG A 421 -30.27 -1.44 12.49
CA ARG A 421 -31.22 -2.42 11.92
C ARG A 421 -31.41 -2.23 10.40
N LEU A 422 -31.30 -0.99 9.93
CA LEU A 422 -31.38 -0.65 8.51
C LEU A 422 -30.13 -1.08 7.73
N LEU A 423 -28.94 -0.94 8.34
CA LEU A 423 -27.69 -1.45 7.79
C LEU A 423 -27.63 -2.98 7.79
N PHE A 424 -28.13 -3.65 8.84
CA PHE A 424 -28.22 -5.13 8.86
C PHE A 424 -29.08 -5.68 7.72
N ARG A 425 -30.24 -5.05 7.43
CA ARG A 425 -31.10 -5.48 6.31
C ARG A 425 -30.49 -5.25 4.93
N HIS A 426 -29.54 -4.33 4.80
CA HIS A 426 -28.84 -4.10 3.54
C HIS A 426 -27.66 -5.06 3.34
N ILE A 427 -27.01 -5.48 4.42
CA ILE A 427 -25.89 -6.44 4.42
C ILE A 427 -26.40 -7.87 4.15
N ASP A 428 -27.58 -8.26 4.64
CA ASP A 428 -28.17 -9.58 4.35
C ASP A 428 -28.72 -9.72 2.90
N ARG A 429 -28.77 -8.63 2.12
CA ARG A 429 -29.25 -8.63 0.73
C ARG A 429 -28.16 -8.41 -0.32
N CYS A 430 -26.88 -8.45 0.05
CA CYS A 430 -25.73 -8.37 -0.88
C CYS A 430 -24.71 -9.46 -0.55
#